data_AF-K7WZW1-F1
#
_entry.id   AF-K7WZW1-F1
#
_cell.length_a   1.000
_cell.length_b   1.000
_cell.length_c   1.000
_cell.angle_alpha   90.00
_cell.angle_beta   90.00
_cell.angle_gamma   90.00
#
_symmetry.space_group_name_H-M   'P 1'
#
loop_
_entity.id
_entity.type
_entity.pdbx_description
1 polymer ?
#
loop_
_entity_poly.entity_id
_entity_poly.type
_entity_poly.pdbx_seq_one_letter_code
_entity_poly.pdbx_strand_id
1 'polypeptide(L)'
;MALKNQKSIVLFTTIASLTHKLSLSVLMLVTLASPSFGQAKVAEIVGNPKVTDDQINVRIKVKSKEDRPVMGLQDTDFKLKVDNKEVTFKNQDWKSPEESVPPPAWIVVLLDFSGSMDQPDSRGGKKIVGAINAIRKFTKISSERGGQTQIAIVPFGEPGAKCGGFPINKDTLDKFFLARDVKLQNNLDYLAGLRPCASTDLYEPLTKAVRFLANTKDTRFYLPEDSSEPQPRLSIILLSDGYHNKANEEKDFQTLSTLLKRNTNITVHTLGYGLTPQQLGQKYKLGKSATRADIGKGAKKVPEEEFVDQKRLAEIAKLTGGIAEFSGDAEAIAENLQLFLNALLGEYEITYTEPNPERGSQHNVQVEVSSPGGTPVTSQPKSYRIGVFGRSLPLPTRLIMLGCILGTMGLGGALPFYFWGQYLKQEALRD
;
A
#
# COMPACT_ATOMS: atom_id res chain seq x y z
N MET A 1 -56.51 47.99 63.96
CA MET A 1 -57.69 47.20 63.56
C MET A 1 -57.28 46.39 62.34
N ALA A 2 -56.64 45.24 62.55
CA ALA A 2 -57.28 43.94 62.73
C ALA A 2 -57.79 43.33 61.40
N LEU A 3 -57.10 42.27 60.99
CA LEU A 3 -57.53 41.12 60.19
C LEU A 3 -57.92 41.32 58.72
N LYS A 4 -57.04 40.85 57.82
CA LYS A 4 -57.49 40.14 56.62
C LYS A 4 -56.66 38.87 56.42
N ASN A 5 -57.37 37.75 56.44
CA ASN A 5 -56.87 36.38 56.33
C ASN A 5 -56.53 36.01 54.88
N GLN A 6 -55.38 35.36 54.74
CA GLN A 6 -55.02 34.21 53.88
C GLN A 6 -55.85 33.92 52.61
N LYS A 7 -55.14 33.89 51.46
CA LYS A 7 -55.12 32.74 50.54
C LYS A 7 -53.72 32.60 49.91
N SER A 8 -53.21 31.38 49.92
CA SER A 8 -51.95 30.92 49.35
C SER A 8 -51.79 31.22 47.86
N ILE A 9 -50.57 31.50 47.43
CA ILE A 9 -49.77 30.68 46.49
C ILE A 9 -48.30 31.03 46.78
N VAL A 10 -47.57 30.07 47.35
CA VAL A 10 -46.11 30.08 47.45
C VAL A 10 -45.63 29.00 46.51
N LEU A 11 -44.83 29.35 45.50
CA LEU A 11 -43.73 28.50 45.06
C LEU A 11 -42.66 29.35 44.37
N PHE A 12 -41.66 29.71 45.18
CA PHE A 12 -40.24 29.88 44.90
C PHE A 12 -39.80 30.58 43.60
N THR A 13 -39.50 31.87 43.77
CA THR A 13 -38.45 32.61 43.07
C THR A 13 -37.06 32.12 43.48
N THR A 14 -36.30 31.52 42.55
CA THR A 14 -34.83 31.65 42.49
C THR A 14 -34.37 31.42 41.04
N ILE A 15 -34.44 32.45 40.20
CA ILE A 15 -33.68 32.49 38.94
C ILE A 15 -32.97 33.84 38.94
N ALA A 16 -31.79 33.87 39.55
CA ALA A 16 -30.85 34.96 39.42
C ALA A 16 -29.49 34.37 39.03
N SER A 17 -28.86 35.05 38.07
CA SER A 17 -27.46 34.91 37.63
C SER A 17 -27.07 33.60 36.94
N LEU A 18 -26.97 33.63 35.60
CA LEU A 18 -25.75 33.30 34.85
C LEU A 18 -26.00 33.46 33.34
N THR A 19 -26.16 34.71 32.88
CA THR A 19 -26.17 35.04 31.45
C THR A 19 -24.92 35.84 31.11
N HIS A 20 -23.76 35.18 31.13
CA HIS A 20 -22.61 35.54 30.30
C HIS A 20 -21.65 34.34 30.28
N LYS A 21 -21.39 33.82 29.08
CA LYS A 21 -20.55 32.65 28.68
C LYS A 21 -21.33 31.45 28.14
N LEU A 22 -22.08 31.68 27.07
CA LEU A 22 -22.36 30.65 26.05
C LEU A 22 -21.70 31.14 24.76
N SER A 23 -20.43 30.80 24.57
CA SER A 23 -19.70 31.10 23.35
C SER A 23 -18.80 29.92 23.00
N LEU A 24 -19.16 29.24 21.91
CA LEU A 24 -18.27 28.50 21.02
C LEU A 24 -17.45 27.33 21.61
N SER A 25 -18.09 26.32 22.20
CA SER A 25 -17.39 25.05 22.53
C SER A 25 -18.16 23.77 22.21
N VAL A 26 -19.11 23.78 21.27
CA VAL A 26 -19.88 22.55 20.90
C VAL A 26 -19.94 22.29 19.39
N LEU A 27 -18.89 22.65 18.66
CA LEU A 27 -18.74 22.22 17.25
C LEU A 27 -17.33 21.69 16.97
N MET A 28 -16.91 20.69 17.73
CA MET A 28 -15.65 19.96 17.55
C MET A 28 -15.85 18.51 18.01
N LEU A 29 -16.76 17.81 17.35
CA LEU A 29 -17.03 16.39 17.56
C LEU A 29 -17.61 15.81 16.28
N VAL A 30 -16.78 15.63 15.23
CA VAL A 30 -16.80 14.50 14.29
C VAL A 30 -15.50 14.57 13.45
N THR A 31 -14.39 14.05 13.98
CA THR A 31 -13.40 13.31 13.20
C THR A 31 -12.80 12.26 14.13
N LEU A 32 -13.65 11.34 14.59
CA LEU A 32 -13.15 10.07 15.11
C LEU A 32 -12.63 9.31 13.89
N ALA A 33 -11.31 9.18 13.81
CA ALA A 33 -10.63 8.27 12.92
C ALA A 33 -11.04 6.84 13.29
N SER A 34 -12.15 6.37 12.70
CA SER A 34 -12.45 4.95 12.62
C SER A 34 -11.52 4.32 11.57
N PRO A 35 -11.16 3.03 11.69
CA PRO A 35 -10.67 2.29 10.52
C PRO A 35 -11.68 2.54 9.39
N SER A 36 -11.20 2.87 8.18
CA SER A 36 -12.05 3.38 7.11
C SER A 36 -13.14 2.37 6.74
N PHE A 37 -14.32 2.52 7.35
CA PHE A 37 -15.59 2.00 6.86
C PHE A 37 -16.00 2.81 5.62
N GLY A 38 -15.14 2.80 4.60
CA GLY A 38 -15.46 3.35 3.29
C GLY A 38 -16.42 2.41 2.58
N GLN A 39 -17.46 2.95 1.94
CA GLN A 39 -18.31 2.16 1.06
C GLN A 39 -17.47 1.66 -0.13
N ALA A 40 -17.56 0.37 -0.44
CA ALA A 40 -16.89 -0.21 -1.58
C ALA A 40 -17.43 0.39 -2.87
N LYS A 41 -16.54 0.83 -3.76
CA LYS A 41 -16.90 1.42 -5.06
C LYS A 41 -16.13 0.84 -6.23
N VAL A 42 -14.94 0.33 -5.96
CA VAL A 42 -14.14 -0.41 -6.93
C VAL A 42 -13.67 -1.70 -6.27
N ALA A 43 -13.88 -2.82 -6.95
CA ALA A 43 -13.30 -4.11 -6.62
C ALA A 43 -12.42 -4.54 -7.79
N GLU A 44 -11.18 -4.93 -7.50
CA GLU A 44 -10.19 -5.32 -8.51
C GLU A 44 -9.53 -6.64 -8.10
N ILE A 45 -9.50 -7.62 -9.01
CA ILE A 45 -8.66 -8.80 -8.86
C ILE A 45 -7.24 -8.42 -9.32
N VAL A 46 -6.30 -8.46 -8.38
CA VAL A 46 -4.94 -7.95 -8.61
C VAL A 46 -3.99 -9.06 -9.03
N GLY A 47 -3.29 -8.84 -10.14
CA GLY A 47 -2.44 -9.86 -10.75
C GLY A 47 -3.26 -10.97 -11.43
N ASN A 48 -2.59 -12.08 -11.72
CA ASN A 48 -3.23 -13.28 -12.23
C ASN A 48 -3.57 -14.21 -11.05
N PRO A 49 -4.74 -14.87 -11.05
CA PRO A 49 -5.05 -15.90 -10.08
C PRO A 49 -3.97 -16.98 -10.07
N LYS A 50 -3.53 -17.40 -8.89
CA LYS A 50 -2.56 -18.49 -8.76
C LYS A 50 -3.30 -19.81 -8.79
N VAL A 51 -2.78 -20.75 -9.59
CA VAL A 51 -3.38 -22.07 -9.78
C VAL A 51 -2.43 -23.12 -9.23
N THR A 52 -2.89 -23.86 -8.23
CA THR A 52 -2.18 -25.01 -7.65
C THR A 52 -3.09 -26.23 -7.75
N ASP A 53 -2.79 -27.13 -8.68
CA ASP A 53 -3.67 -28.24 -9.07
C ASP A 53 -5.07 -27.75 -9.48
N ASP A 54 -6.05 -27.88 -8.58
CA ASP A 54 -7.45 -27.46 -8.75
C ASP A 54 -7.81 -26.26 -7.86
N GLN A 55 -6.88 -25.81 -7.02
CA GLN A 55 -7.09 -24.69 -6.11
C GLN A 55 -6.66 -23.39 -6.78
N ILE A 56 -7.58 -22.43 -6.75
CA ILE A 56 -7.40 -21.11 -7.31
C ILE A 56 -7.32 -20.11 -6.15
N ASN A 57 -6.24 -19.34 -6.09
CA ASN A 57 -6.06 -18.27 -5.12
C ASN A 57 -6.18 -16.92 -5.82
N VAL A 58 -7.12 -16.10 -5.35
CA VAL A 58 -7.47 -14.80 -5.91
C VAL A 58 -7.19 -13.72 -4.87
N ARG A 59 -6.54 -12.64 -5.32
CA ARG A 59 -6.23 -11.48 -4.48
C ARG A 59 -7.03 -10.28 -4.92
N ILE A 60 -7.64 -9.59 -3.98
CA ILE A 60 -8.66 -8.57 -4.26
C ILE A 60 -8.28 -7.28 -3.54
N LYS A 61 -8.26 -6.17 -4.28
CA LYS A 61 -8.25 -4.83 -3.70
C LYS A 61 -9.65 -4.23 -3.77
N VAL A 62 -10.08 -3.66 -2.65
CA VAL A 62 -11.34 -2.92 -2.56
C VAL A 62 -11.03 -1.47 -2.23
N LYS A 63 -11.53 -0.55 -3.04
CA LYS A 63 -11.31 0.89 -2.89
C LYS A 63 -12.62 1.67 -2.77
N SER A 64 -12.58 2.79 -2.05
CA SER A 64 -13.65 3.78 -1.97
C SER A 64 -13.64 4.72 -3.19
N LYS A 65 -14.55 5.73 -3.23
CA LYS A 65 -14.57 6.75 -4.31
C LYS A 65 -13.30 7.61 -4.34
N GLU A 66 -12.61 7.70 -3.21
CA GLU A 66 -11.42 8.52 -3.00
C GLU A 66 -10.12 7.73 -3.15
N ASP A 67 -10.16 6.57 -3.82
CA ASP A 67 -9.02 5.64 -4.00
C ASP A 67 -8.41 5.11 -2.69
N ARG A 68 -9.13 5.25 -1.56
CA ARG A 68 -8.71 4.72 -0.26
C ARG A 68 -9.02 3.23 -0.14
N PRO A 69 -8.13 2.41 0.46
CA PRO A 69 -8.39 1.00 0.72
C PRO A 69 -9.54 0.81 1.73
N VAL A 70 -10.38 -0.19 1.51
CA VAL A 70 -11.40 -0.64 2.46
C VAL A 70 -10.89 -1.92 3.12
N MET A 71 -10.67 -1.91 4.45
CA MET A 71 -9.92 -2.97 5.15
C MET A 71 -10.79 -3.84 6.09
N GLY A 72 -12.03 -3.45 6.37
CA GLY A 72 -12.88 -4.10 7.38
C GLY A 72 -13.97 -5.06 6.87
N LEU A 73 -13.97 -5.42 5.60
CA LEU A 73 -14.95 -6.35 5.02
C LEU A 73 -14.77 -7.77 5.57
N GLN A 74 -15.86 -8.51 5.66
CA GLN A 74 -15.93 -9.89 6.11
C GLN A 74 -16.07 -10.85 4.92
N ASP A 75 -15.84 -12.15 5.13
CA ASP A 75 -16.03 -13.20 4.13
C ASP A 75 -17.42 -13.14 3.45
N THR A 76 -18.47 -12.90 4.24
CA THR A 76 -19.87 -12.76 3.79
C THR A 76 -20.13 -11.56 2.88
N ASP A 77 -19.21 -10.58 2.81
CA ASP A 77 -19.31 -9.43 1.90
C ASP A 77 -18.85 -9.79 0.48
N PHE A 78 -18.28 -10.97 0.24
CA PHE A 78 -17.73 -11.39 -1.05
C PHE A 78 -18.54 -12.52 -1.69
N LYS A 79 -18.77 -12.41 -3.00
CA LYS A 79 -19.27 -13.49 -3.85
C LYS A 79 -18.33 -13.72 -5.01
N LEU A 80 -17.98 -14.99 -5.26
CA LEU A 80 -17.14 -15.40 -6.38
C LEU A 80 -18.01 -15.93 -7.52
N LYS A 81 -17.67 -15.55 -8.76
CA LYS A 81 -18.28 -16.09 -9.97
C LYS A 81 -17.18 -16.61 -10.90
N VAL A 82 -17.28 -17.86 -11.32
CA VAL A 82 -16.41 -18.49 -12.33
C VAL A 82 -17.26 -18.79 -13.54
N ASP A 83 -16.88 -18.26 -14.70
CA ASP A 83 -17.63 -18.41 -15.96
C ASP A 83 -19.13 -18.08 -15.79
N ASN A 84 -19.39 -16.99 -15.07
CA ASN A 84 -20.72 -16.49 -14.67
C ASN A 84 -21.54 -17.41 -13.76
N LYS A 85 -20.94 -18.46 -13.20
CA LYS A 85 -21.56 -19.33 -12.19
C LYS A 85 -21.02 -19.01 -10.81
N GLU A 86 -21.89 -18.89 -9.83
CA GLU A 86 -21.49 -18.62 -8.45
C GLU A 86 -20.71 -19.81 -7.87
N VAL A 87 -19.62 -19.51 -7.18
CA VAL A 87 -18.76 -20.49 -6.51
C VAL A 87 -18.68 -20.14 -5.03
N THR A 88 -18.95 -21.14 -4.19
CA THR A 88 -18.87 -21.01 -2.74
C THR A 88 -17.44 -21.29 -2.26
N PHE A 89 -16.98 -20.53 -1.28
CA PHE A 89 -15.74 -20.76 -0.53
C PHE A 89 -16.06 -20.82 0.97
N LYS A 90 -15.17 -21.41 1.76
CA LYS A 90 -15.33 -21.48 3.22
C LYS A 90 -14.63 -20.30 3.87
N ASN A 91 -15.06 -19.91 5.07
CA ASN A 91 -14.43 -18.83 5.85
C ASN A 91 -12.91 -19.05 6.02
N GLN A 92 -12.47 -20.28 6.31
CA GLN A 92 -11.04 -20.63 6.42
C GLN A 92 -10.22 -20.41 5.12
N ASP A 93 -10.89 -20.32 3.97
CA ASP A 93 -10.28 -20.09 2.66
C ASP A 93 -10.29 -18.60 2.29
N TRP A 94 -10.79 -17.74 3.18
CA TRP A 94 -10.76 -16.27 3.09
C TRP A 94 -9.74 -15.71 4.09
N LYS A 95 -9.06 -14.62 3.71
CA LYS A 95 -8.19 -13.87 4.61
C LYS A 95 -8.43 -12.38 4.46
N SER A 96 -8.46 -11.70 5.59
CA SER A 96 -8.41 -10.24 5.65
C SER A 96 -7.07 -9.71 5.13
N PRO A 97 -6.98 -8.41 4.79
CA PRO A 97 -5.73 -7.80 4.34
C PRO A 97 -4.61 -7.88 5.38
N GLU A 98 -4.95 -7.87 6.67
CA GLU A 98 -4.03 -8.01 7.80
C GLU A 98 -3.50 -9.45 7.98
N GLU A 99 -4.30 -10.45 7.62
CA GLU A 99 -3.92 -11.87 7.70
C GLU A 99 -3.27 -12.38 6.41
N SER A 100 -3.50 -11.68 5.29
CA SER A 100 -2.89 -12.00 4.00
C SER A 100 -1.39 -11.72 4.03
N VAL A 101 -0.60 -12.63 3.46
CA VAL A 101 0.83 -12.34 3.21
C VAL A 101 0.91 -11.53 1.91
N PRO A 102 1.41 -10.29 1.92
CA PRO A 102 1.44 -9.48 0.71
C PRO A 102 2.46 -10.02 -0.31
N PRO A 103 2.28 -9.73 -1.61
CA PRO A 103 3.31 -10.00 -2.61
C PRO A 103 4.60 -9.21 -2.29
N PRO A 104 5.75 -9.58 -2.88
CA PRO A 104 6.96 -8.77 -2.79
C PRO A 104 6.69 -7.32 -3.17
N ALA A 105 7.34 -6.39 -2.50
CA ALA A 105 7.13 -4.96 -2.73
C ALA A 105 8.46 -4.21 -2.69
N TRP A 106 8.64 -3.25 -3.60
CA TRP A 106 9.80 -2.36 -3.64
C TRP A 106 9.30 -0.93 -3.48
N ILE A 107 9.63 -0.34 -2.33
CA ILE A 107 9.13 0.97 -1.91
C ILE A 107 10.30 1.93 -1.79
N VAL A 108 10.28 3.01 -2.58
CA VAL A 108 11.23 4.12 -2.45
C VAL A 108 10.56 5.24 -1.67
N VAL A 109 11.08 5.56 -0.49
CA VAL A 109 10.65 6.72 0.30
C VAL A 109 11.57 7.89 -0.03
N LEU A 110 11.08 8.84 -0.82
CA LEU A 110 11.75 10.10 -1.09
C LEU A 110 11.46 11.06 0.07
N LEU A 111 12.50 11.38 0.85
CA LEU A 111 12.40 12.22 2.03
C LEU A 111 13.05 13.57 1.76
N ASP A 112 12.26 14.64 1.83
CA ASP A 112 12.77 16.00 1.66
C ASP A 112 13.78 16.33 2.78
N PHE A 113 14.95 16.82 2.39
CA PHE A 113 16.04 17.24 3.26
C PHE A 113 16.36 18.73 3.09
N SER A 114 15.36 19.49 2.66
CA SER A 114 15.37 20.95 2.62
C SER A 114 15.53 21.59 4.00
N GLY A 115 16.05 22.81 4.05
CA GLY A 115 16.19 23.55 5.31
C GLY A 115 14.87 23.80 6.04
N SER A 116 13.72 23.79 5.34
CA SER A 116 12.39 23.92 5.96
C SER A 116 12.04 22.71 6.83
N MET A 117 12.59 21.53 6.54
CA MET A 117 12.35 20.32 7.34
C MET A 117 13.01 20.39 8.73
N ASP A 118 13.97 21.29 8.94
CA ASP A 118 14.56 21.57 10.27
C ASP A 118 13.67 22.51 11.11
N GLN A 119 12.59 23.05 10.54
CA GLN A 119 11.65 23.92 11.24
C GLN A 119 10.65 23.11 12.08
N PRO A 120 10.07 23.74 13.13
CA PRO A 120 9.00 23.14 13.91
C PRO A 120 7.74 22.88 13.07
N ASP A 121 7.02 21.82 13.42
CA ASP A 121 5.68 21.50 12.96
C ASP A 121 4.62 22.23 13.81
N SER A 122 3.33 21.94 13.57
CA SER A 122 2.24 22.62 14.29
C SER A 122 2.23 22.35 15.80
N ARG A 123 2.91 21.31 16.29
CA ARG A 123 3.05 20.97 17.72
C ARG A 123 4.41 21.38 18.31
N GLY A 124 5.26 22.04 17.52
CA GLY A 124 6.56 22.56 17.95
C GLY A 124 7.74 21.58 17.84
N GLY A 125 7.52 20.36 17.35
CA GLY A 125 8.59 19.38 17.10
C GLY A 125 9.20 19.58 15.71
N LYS A 126 10.48 19.27 15.49
CA LYS A 126 11.08 19.39 14.15
C LYS A 126 10.40 18.45 13.14
N LYS A 127 10.03 18.97 11.96
CA LYS A 127 9.39 18.20 10.89
C LYS A 127 10.20 16.96 10.48
N ILE A 128 11.52 17.09 10.32
CA ILE A 128 12.37 15.93 9.96
C ILE A 128 12.32 14.80 10.99
N VAL A 129 12.27 15.14 12.28
CA VAL A 129 12.17 14.14 13.36
C VAL A 129 10.82 13.45 13.32
N GLY A 130 9.75 14.20 13.10
CA GLY A 130 8.41 13.66 12.91
C GLY A 130 8.33 12.70 11.71
N ALA A 131 8.88 13.11 10.57
CA ALA A 131 8.91 12.31 9.35
C ALA A 131 9.68 10.99 9.54
N ILE A 132 10.88 11.04 10.14
CA ILE A 132 11.68 9.85 10.42
C ILE A 132 10.96 8.90 11.38
N ASN A 133 10.32 9.42 12.44
CA ASN A 133 9.56 8.60 13.37
C ASN A 133 8.34 7.93 12.72
N ALA A 134 7.67 8.63 11.81
CA ALA A 134 6.58 8.07 11.03
C ALA A 134 7.08 6.97 10.08
N ILE A 135 8.22 7.18 9.41
CA ILE A 135 8.86 6.13 8.59
C ILE A 135 9.25 4.93 9.46
N ARG A 136 9.78 5.13 10.68
CA ARG A 136 10.04 4.04 11.63
C ARG A 136 8.77 3.21 11.90
N LYS A 137 7.66 3.87 12.24
CA LYS A 137 6.37 3.18 12.42
C LYS A 137 5.93 2.43 11.17
N PHE A 138 6.03 3.06 9.99
CA PHE A 138 5.74 2.43 8.70
C PHE A 138 6.57 1.17 8.45
N THR A 139 7.89 1.22 8.67
CA THR A 139 8.79 0.07 8.50
C THR A 139 8.47 -1.06 9.48
N LYS A 140 8.12 -0.73 10.72
CA LYS A 140 7.71 -1.70 11.74
C LYS A 140 6.43 -2.44 11.32
N ILE A 141 5.37 -1.72 10.97
CA ILE A 141 4.11 -2.34 10.52
C ILE A 141 4.34 -3.16 9.24
N SER A 142 5.16 -2.66 8.32
CA SER A 142 5.54 -3.40 7.10
C SER A 142 6.26 -4.71 7.42
N SER A 143 7.08 -4.74 8.48
CA SER A 143 7.77 -5.96 8.91
C SER A 143 6.81 -6.98 9.55
N GLU A 144 5.78 -6.52 10.24
CA GLU A 144 4.77 -7.35 10.92
C GLU A 144 3.81 -8.02 9.92
N ARG A 145 3.50 -7.35 8.80
CA ARG A 145 2.69 -7.91 7.70
C ARG A 145 3.36 -9.06 6.95
N GLY A 146 4.66 -9.26 7.15
CA GLY A 146 5.44 -10.29 6.46
C GLY A 146 5.66 -9.98 4.97
N GLY A 147 5.90 -11.03 4.19
CA GLY A 147 6.28 -10.91 2.78
C GLY A 147 7.72 -10.43 2.56
N GLN A 148 8.06 -10.12 1.31
CA GLN A 148 9.39 -9.62 0.91
C GLN A 148 9.31 -8.13 0.57
N THR A 149 8.95 -7.31 1.55
CA THR A 149 8.90 -5.85 1.40
C THR A 149 10.30 -5.26 1.56
N GLN A 150 10.77 -4.63 0.49
CA GLN A 150 12.06 -3.94 0.36
C GLN A 150 11.83 -2.43 0.37
N ILE A 151 12.57 -1.72 1.21
CA ILE A 151 12.42 -0.27 1.42
C ILE A 151 13.76 0.42 1.21
N ALA A 152 13.80 1.42 0.34
CA ALA A 152 14.90 2.37 0.20
C ALA A 152 14.45 3.74 0.71
N ILE A 153 15.19 4.33 1.65
CA ILE A 153 14.92 5.68 2.16
C ILE A 153 15.97 6.61 1.56
N VAL A 154 15.50 7.55 0.75
CA VAL A 154 16.36 8.36 -0.11
C VAL A 154 16.14 9.84 0.23
N PRO A 155 17.07 10.45 0.99
CA PRO A 155 17.01 11.89 1.22
C PRO A 155 17.25 12.63 -0.10
N PHE A 156 16.55 13.74 -0.30
CA PHE A 156 16.74 14.57 -1.49
C PHE A 156 16.77 16.06 -1.15
N GLY A 157 17.44 16.82 -2.01
CA GLY A 157 17.45 18.27 -1.94
C GLY A 157 18.64 18.84 -2.70
N GLU A 158 18.45 20.00 -3.29
CA GLU A 158 19.48 20.63 -4.10
C GLU A 158 20.58 21.28 -3.25
N PRO A 159 21.83 21.26 -3.74
CA PRO A 159 22.92 21.96 -3.09
C PRO A 159 22.68 23.47 -3.04
N GLY A 160 23.26 24.11 -2.04
CA GLY A 160 23.28 25.56 -1.87
C GLY A 160 24.64 26.03 -1.38
N ALA A 161 24.79 27.34 -1.15
CA ALA A 161 26.08 27.94 -0.78
C ALA A 161 26.74 27.33 0.48
N LYS A 162 25.95 26.76 1.40
CA LYS A 162 26.40 26.15 2.66
C LYS A 162 25.97 24.68 2.83
N CYS A 163 25.45 24.05 1.77
CA CYS A 163 24.90 22.70 1.82
C CYS A 163 25.32 21.94 0.57
N GLY A 164 25.95 20.77 0.74
CA GLY A 164 26.38 19.92 -0.39
C GLY A 164 25.22 19.27 -1.17
N GLY A 165 23.99 19.42 -0.69
CA GLY A 165 22.81 18.79 -1.26
C GLY A 165 22.75 17.29 -1.01
N PHE A 166 21.67 16.68 -1.47
CA PHE A 166 21.39 15.25 -1.38
C PHE A 166 21.02 14.75 -2.79
N PRO A 167 22.02 14.51 -3.65
CA PRO A 167 21.78 14.13 -5.02
C PRO A 167 21.25 12.70 -5.10
N ILE A 168 20.23 12.51 -5.93
CA ILE A 168 19.69 11.18 -6.24
C ILE A 168 20.42 10.60 -7.44
N ASN A 169 20.92 9.38 -7.26
CA ASN A 169 21.54 8.55 -8.28
C ASN A 169 21.16 7.08 -8.08
N LYS A 170 21.68 6.20 -8.94
CA LYS A 170 21.41 4.76 -8.88
C LYS A 170 21.82 4.17 -7.52
N ASP A 171 23.00 4.53 -7.01
CA ASP A 171 23.53 3.98 -5.75
C ASP A 171 22.69 4.38 -4.55
N THR A 172 22.07 5.56 -4.55
CA THR A 172 21.13 5.96 -3.49
C THR A 172 19.78 5.27 -3.62
N LEU A 173 19.28 5.07 -4.84
CA LEU A 173 17.99 4.43 -5.11
C LEU A 173 18.02 2.91 -4.90
N ASP A 174 19.17 2.28 -5.12
CA ASP A 174 19.34 0.82 -5.03
C ASP A 174 19.69 0.32 -3.61
N LYS A 175 19.74 1.23 -2.62
CA LYS A 175 19.96 0.89 -1.19
C LYS A 175 18.69 0.37 -0.53
N PHE A 176 18.18 -0.75 -1.04
CA PHE A 176 17.04 -1.45 -0.44
C PHE A 176 17.46 -2.30 0.75
N PHE A 177 16.61 -2.26 1.77
CA PHE A 177 16.67 -3.15 2.91
C PHE A 177 15.32 -3.82 3.08
N LEU A 178 15.32 -5.09 3.52
CA LEU A 178 14.08 -5.72 3.95
C LEU A 178 13.48 -4.91 5.11
N ALA A 179 12.14 -4.82 5.17
CA ALA A 179 11.47 -4.06 6.24
C ALA A 179 11.85 -4.52 7.66
N ARG A 180 12.23 -5.79 7.82
CA ARG A 180 12.70 -6.41 9.07
C ARG A 180 14.21 -6.32 9.31
N ASP A 181 14.98 -5.75 8.39
CA ASP A 181 16.44 -5.67 8.49
C ASP A 181 16.86 -4.54 9.45
N VAL A 182 17.74 -4.86 10.40
CA VAL A 182 18.32 -3.89 11.35
C VAL A 182 19.09 -2.78 10.62
N LYS A 183 19.67 -3.05 9.44
CA LYS A 183 20.35 -2.04 8.63
C LYS A 183 19.43 -0.89 8.22
N LEU A 184 18.13 -1.14 8.05
CA LEU A 184 17.14 -0.11 7.75
C LEU A 184 16.98 0.85 8.94
N GLN A 185 16.97 0.33 10.17
CA GLN A 185 16.91 1.15 11.38
C GLN A 185 18.20 1.94 11.58
N ASN A 186 19.36 1.33 11.34
CA ASN A 186 20.65 2.04 11.38
C ASN A 186 20.71 3.19 10.35
N ASN A 187 20.13 2.99 9.15
CA ASN A 187 20.02 4.06 8.14
C ASN A 187 19.10 5.19 8.63
N LEU A 188 17.95 4.87 9.23
CA LEU A 188 17.05 5.87 9.83
C LEU A 188 17.73 6.65 10.96
N ASP A 189 18.52 5.99 11.80
CA ASP A 189 19.28 6.62 12.88
C ASP A 189 20.36 7.56 12.33
N TYR A 190 21.07 7.13 11.28
CA TYR A 190 22.01 7.97 10.56
C TYR A 190 21.32 9.21 10.00
N LEU A 191 20.21 9.05 9.28
CA LEU A 191 19.43 10.15 8.72
C LEU A 191 18.89 11.10 9.81
N ALA A 192 18.53 10.58 10.99
CA ALA A 192 18.08 11.39 12.12
C ALA A 192 19.19 12.25 12.72
N GLY A 193 20.45 11.81 12.60
CA GLY A 193 21.62 12.57 13.03
C GLY A 193 22.04 13.67 12.05
N LEU A 194 21.51 13.66 10.82
CA LEU A 194 21.80 14.68 9.82
C LEU A 194 20.90 15.91 10.01
N ARG A 195 21.43 17.07 9.63
CA ARG A 195 20.67 18.32 9.62
C ARG A 195 20.23 18.66 8.19
N PRO A 196 18.91 18.73 7.91
CA PRO A 196 18.41 19.22 6.63
C PRO A 196 18.92 20.63 6.34
N CYS A 197 19.39 20.87 5.12
CA CYS A 197 19.99 22.15 4.73
C CYS A 197 19.77 22.54 3.26
N ALA A 198 19.17 21.65 2.48
CA ALA A 198 19.10 21.77 1.04
C ALA A 198 17.95 22.70 0.59
N SER A 199 17.79 22.87 -0.71
CA SER A 199 16.59 23.46 -1.32
C SER A 199 15.68 22.37 -1.89
N THR A 200 14.36 22.59 -1.90
CA THR A 200 13.40 21.59 -2.37
C THR A 200 13.27 21.59 -3.89
N ASP A 201 13.50 20.42 -4.50
CA ASP A 201 13.07 20.07 -5.86
C ASP A 201 12.19 18.82 -5.75
N LEU A 202 10.92 18.90 -6.17
CA LEU A 202 10.00 17.77 -6.07
C LEU A 202 10.09 16.83 -7.29
N TYR A 203 10.42 17.36 -8.46
CA TYR A 203 10.20 16.68 -9.72
C TYR A 203 11.40 15.89 -10.20
N GLU A 204 12.62 16.41 -10.01
CA GLU A 204 13.82 15.67 -10.39
C GLU A 204 13.99 14.38 -9.57
N PRO A 205 13.89 14.40 -8.21
CA PRO A 205 13.89 13.19 -7.39
C PRO A 205 12.89 12.14 -7.84
N LEU A 206 11.65 12.55 -8.04
CA LEU A 206 10.57 11.66 -8.43
C LEU A 206 10.79 11.10 -9.84
N THR A 207 11.22 11.93 -10.79
CA THR A 207 11.56 11.50 -12.15
C THR A 207 12.65 10.42 -12.13
N LYS A 208 13.70 10.59 -11.33
CA LYS A 208 14.78 9.61 -11.21
C LYS A 208 14.30 8.31 -10.57
N ALA A 209 13.53 8.38 -9.49
CA ALA A 209 12.98 7.21 -8.82
C ALA A 209 12.04 6.41 -9.74
N VAL A 210 11.16 7.08 -10.48
CA VAL A 210 10.27 6.42 -11.46
C VAL A 210 11.08 5.75 -12.56
N ARG A 211 12.07 6.43 -13.15
CA ARG A 211 12.94 5.84 -14.20
C ARG A 211 13.71 4.62 -13.69
N PHE A 212 14.16 4.66 -12.44
CA PHE A 212 14.88 3.55 -11.82
C PHE A 212 13.96 2.32 -11.64
N LEU A 213 12.76 2.50 -11.09
CA LEU A 213 11.76 1.43 -10.93
C LEU A 213 11.13 1.01 -12.27
N ALA A 214 11.19 1.84 -13.31
CA ALA A 214 10.70 1.54 -14.67
C ALA A 214 11.67 0.66 -15.48
N ASN A 215 12.83 0.29 -14.92
CA ASN A 215 13.81 -0.53 -15.62
C ASN A 215 13.31 -1.99 -15.77
N THR A 216 12.65 -2.29 -16.90
CA THR A 216 12.10 -3.61 -17.22
C THR A 216 13.13 -4.73 -17.34
N LYS A 217 14.43 -4.40 -17.41
CA LYS A 217 15.53 -5.38 -17.39
C LYS A 217 15.90 -5.83 -15.98
N ASP A 218 15.45 -5.12 -14.95
CA ASP A 218 15.71 -5.51 -13.56
C ASP A 218 14.70 -6.56 -13.13
N THR A 219 15.14 -7.81 -13.04
CA THR A 219 14.30 -8.96 -12.70
C THR A 219 13.76 -8.90 -11.27
N ARG A 220 14.29 -8.01 -10.42
CA ARG A 220 13.73 -7.75 -9.09
C ARG A 220 12.41 -6.99 -9.17
N PHE A 221 12.23 -6.16 -10.20
CA PHE A 221 11.05 -5.31 -10.38
C PHE A 221 10.06 -5.90 -11.39
N TYR A 222 10.56 -6.60 -12.40
CA TYR A 222 9.75 -7.21 -13.47
C TYR A 222 10.14 -8.67 -13.60
N LEU A 223 9.29 -9.55 -13.07
CA LEU A 223 9.50 -10.98 -13.21
C LEU A 223 9.19 -11.41 -14.65
N PRO A 224 9.90 -12.44 -15.18
CA PRO A 224 9.55 -13.09 -16.44
C PRO A 224 8.09 -13.55 -16.48
N GLU A 225 7.50 -13.61 -17.67
CA GLU A 225 6.09 -14.01 -17.86
C GLU A 225 5.80 -15.44 -17.39
N ASP A 226 6.79 -16.33 -17.42
CA ASP A 226 6.72 -17.71 -16.97
C ASP A 226 6.98 -17.90 -15.46
N SER A 227 7.23 -16.82 -14.72
CA SER A 227 7.42 -16.89 -13.28
C SER A 227 6.13 -17.29 -12.56
N SER A 228 6.26 -18.24 -11.62
CA SER A 228 5.19 -18.63 -10.70
C SER A 228 5.00 -17.64 -9.53
N GLU A 229 5.91 -16.69 -9.38
CA GLU A 229 5.86 -15.66 -8.34
C GLU A 229 4.98 -14.47 -8.76
N PRO A 230 4.27 -13.84 -7.79
CA PRO A 230 3.44 -12.69 -8.10
C PRO A 230 4.33 -11.48 -8.44
N GLN A 231 3.92 -10.71 -9.44
CA GLN A 231 4.63 -9.49 -9.82
C GLN A 231 4.80 -8.54 -8.62
N PRO A 232 6.01 -8.03 -8.35
CA PRO A 232 6.27 -7.15 -7.23
C PRO A 232 5.46 -5.85 -7.31
N ARG A 233 5.04 -5.32 -6.16
CA ARG A 233 4.44 -3.99 -6.07
C ARG A 233 5.54 -2.94 -6.09
N LEU A 234 5.47 -2.00 -7.04
CA LEU A 234 6.43 -0.90 -7.16
C LEU A 234 5.77 0.39 -6.66
N SER A 235 6.39 1.04 -5.68
CA SER A 235 5.82 2.24 -5.08
C SER A 235 6.86 3.29 -4.74
N ILE A 236 6.45 4.55 -4.82
CA ILE A 236 7.21 5.69 -4.36
C ILE A 236 6.36 6.47 -3.36
N ILE A 237 6.91 6.77 -2.20
CA ILE A 237 6.30 7.66 -1.21
C ILE A 237 7.11 8.95 -1.19
N LEU A 238 6.52 10.05 -1.65
CA LEU A 238 7.12 11.38 -1.61
C LEU A 238 6.67 12.11 -0.34
N LEU A 239 7.59 12.32 0.60
CA LEU A 239 7.35 13.09 1.82
C LEU A 239 8.08 14.44 1.70
N SER A 240 7.33 15.54 1.65
CA SER A 240 7.89 16.89 1.54
C SER A 240 7.05 17.93 2.29
N ASP A 241 7.73 18.98 2.74
CA ASP A 241 7.16 20.17 3.35
C ASP A 241 7.28 21.42 2.47
N GLY A 242 7.53 21.22 1.18
CA GLY A 242 7.85 22.31 0.26
C GLY A 242 7.06 22.26 -1.05
N TYR A 243 7.61 22.95 -2.04
CA TYR A 243 7.09 23.04 -3.40
C TYR A 243 8.23 23.03 -4.40
N HIS A 244 7.91 22.81 -5.69
CA HIS A 244 8.90 22.89 -6.75
C HIS A 244 9.28 24.35 -7.03
N ASN A 245 10.50 24.75 -6.69
CA ASN A 245 10.93 26.15 -6.70
C ASN A 245 11.69 26.56 -7.98
N LYS A 246 11.46 25.87 -9.11
CA LYS A 246 12.07 26.20 -10.41
C LYS A 246 11.17 27.07 -11.29
N ALA A 247 11.79 27.90 -12.13
CA ALA A 247 11.08 28.80 -13.03
C ALA A 247 10.21 28.10 -14.09
N ASN A 248 10.57 26.88 -14.51
CA ASN A 248 9.88 26.12 -15.56
C ASN A 248 8.86 25.11 -15.01
N GLU A 249 8.28 25.38 -13.84
CA GLU A 249 7.50 24.41 -13.08
C GLU A 249 6.40 23.71 -13.87
N GLU A 250 5.62 24.43 -14.68
CA GLU A 250 4.53 23.80 -15.44
C GLU A 250 5.08 22.82 -16.50
N LYS A 251 6.17 23.18 -17.19
CA LYS A 251 6.81 22.31 -18.18
C LYS A 251 7.43 21.07 -17.52
N ASP A 252 8.06 21.26 -16.37
CA ASP A 252 8.66 20.16 -15.59
C ASP A 252 7.56 19.22 -15.10
N PHE A 253 6.44 19.76 -14.61
CA PHE A 253 5.28 19.00 -14.18
C PHE A 253 4.63 18.21 -15.31
N GLN A 254 4.50 18.79 -16.52
CA GLN A 254 3.97 18.06 -17.69
C GLN A 254 4.90 16.92 -18.12
N THR A 255 6.22 17.12 -18.00
CA THR A 255 7.22 16.09 -18.29
C THR A 255 7.11 14.93 -17.30
N LEU A 256 7.03 15.24 -16.00
CA LEU A 256 6.78 14.26 -14.94
C LEU A 256 5.45 13.54 -15.15
N SER A 257 4.37 14.28 -15.43
CA SER A 257 3.04 13.72 -15.66
C SER A 257 3.01 12.72 -16.80
N THR A 258 3.73 13.01 -17.89
CA THR A 258 3.87 12.09 -19.02
C THR A 258 4.61 10.82 -18.62
N LEU A 259 5.67 10.94 -17.81
CA LEU A 259 6.42 9.78 -17.31
C LEU A 259 5.55 8.91 -16.39
N LEU A 260 4.81 9.51 -15.46
CA LEU A 260 3.94 8.79 -14.52
C LEU A 260 2.83 8.03 -15.27
N LYS A 261 2.14 8.68 -16.22
CA LYS A 261 1.08 8.04 -17.03
C LYS A 261 1.57 6.88 -17.90
N ARG A 262 2.85 6.87 -18.28
CA ARG A 262 3.46 5.77 -19.06
C ARG A 262 3.84 4.56 -18.21
N ASN A 263 4.00 4.73 -16.90
CA ASN A 263 4.45 3.69 -15.98
C ASN A 263 3.36 3.40 -14.93
N THR A 264 2.19 2.94 -15.40
CA THR A 264 1.00 2.73 -14.56
C THR A 264 1.15 1.63 -13.52
N ASN A 265 2.19 0.80 -13.63
CA ASN A 265 2.54 -0.23 -12.66
C ASN A 265 3.30 0.30 -11.44
N ILE A 266 3.74 1.57 -11.46
CA ILE A 266 4.39 2.25 -10.34
C ILE A 266 3.38 3.20 -9.70
N THR A 267 3.07 3.00 -8.42
CA THR A 267 2.17 3.89 -7.66
C THR A 267 2.97 4.95 -6.92
N VAL A 268 2.59 6.21 -7.03
CA VAL A 268 3.17 7.32 -6.26
C VAL A 268 2.18 7.79 -5.21
N HIS A 269 2.57 7.73 -3.95
CA HIS A 269 1.88 8.35 -2.83
C HIS A 269 2.60 9.64 -2.44
N THR A 270 1.86 10.66 -2.02
CA THR A 270 2.44 11.94 -1.61
C THR A 270 1.96 12.32 -0.22
N LEU A 271 2.88 12.79 0.61
CA LEU A 271 2.62 13.24 1.97
C LEU A 271 3.16 14.66 2.15
N GLY A 272 2.25 15.62 2.22
CA GLY A 272 2.58 17.00 2.56
C GLY A 272 2.69 17.17 4.07
N TYR A 273 3.81 17.73 4.54
CA TYR A 273 4.03 17.99 5.96
C TYR A 273 4.13 19.49 6.25
N GLY A 274 3.13 20.06 6.88
CA GLY A 274 3.16 21.46 7.28
C GLY A 274 1.78 22.05 7.53
N LEU A 275 1.69 23.37 7.50
CA LEU A 275 0.40 24.05 7.59
C LEU A 275 -0.33 23.94 6.25
N THR A 276 -1.62 23.65 6.32
CA THR A 276 -2.50 23.64 5.13
C THR A 276 -2.57 25.03 4.50
N PRO A 277 -2.87 25.15 3.19
CA PRO A 277 -3.13 26.42 2.54
C PRO A 277 -4.15 27.30 3.28
N GLN A 278 -5.19 26.71 3.87
CA GLN A 278 -6.20 27.40 4.66
C GLN A 278 -5.60 27.98 5.95
N GLN A 279 -4.80 27.19 6.68
CA GLN A 279 -4.13 27.64 7.90
C GLN A 279 -3.11 28.74 7.62
N LEU A 280 -2.35 28.63 6.53
CA LEU A 280 -1.44 29.69 6.07
C LEU A 280 -2.22 30.97 5.71
N GLY A 281 -3.35 30.83 5.02
CA GLY A 281 -4.24 31.95 4.68
C GLY A 281 -4.74 32.71 5.91
N GLN A 282 -5.07 31.99 6.98
CA GLN A 282 -5.45 32.57 8.28
C GLN A 282 -4.25 33.21 8.98
N LYS A 283 -3.13 32.50 9.10
CA LYS A 283 -1.90 32.96 9.77
C LYS A 283 -1.38 34.27 9.18
N TYR A 284 -1.37 34.39 7.85
CA TYR A 284 -0.86 35.56 7.14
C TYR A 284 -1.94 36.57 6.71
N LYS A 285 -3.19 36.39 7.17
CA LYS A 285 -4.32 37.31 6.92
C LYS A 285 -4.53 37.59 5.42
N LEU A 286 -4.48 36.53 4.61
CA LEU A 286 -4.65 36.62 3.14
C LEU A 286 -6.11 36.79 2.73
N GLY A 287 -7.06 36.39 3.58
CA GLY A 287 -8.50 36.37 3.24
C GLY A 287 -8.92 35.25 2.29
N LYS A 288 -7.98 34.37 1.91
CA LYS A 288 -8.14 33.20 1.05
C LYS A 288 -7.11 32.12 1.45
N SER A 289 -7.27 30.89 0.97
CA SER A 289 -6.22 29.88 1.06
C SER A 289 -4.94 30.36 0.37
N ALA A 290 -3.78 30.07 0.97
CA ALA A 290 -2.49 30.42 0.41
C ALA A 290 -2.25 29.72 -0.93
N THR A 291 -1.68 30.46 -1.87
CA THR A 291 -1.26 29.96 -3.18
C THR A 291 0.20 30.34 -3.42
N ARG A 292 0.82 29.76 -4.46
CA ARG A 292 2.19 30.12 -4.82
C ARG A 292 2.40 31.60 -5.09
N ALA A 293 1.38 32.31 -5.59
CA ALA A 293 1.44 33.75 -5.83
C ALA A 293 1.54 34.58 -4.52
N ASP A 294 1.19 33.97 -3.39
CA ASP A 294 1.24 34.59 -2.07
C ASP A 294 2.60 34.36 -1.37
N ILE A 295 3.51 33.58 -1.96
CA ILE A 295 4.87 33.38 -1.45
C ILE A 295 5.65 34.69 -1.55
N GLY A 296 6.44 35.02 -0.52
CA GLY A 296 7.36 36.16 -0.53
C GLY A 296 7.64 36.72 0.86
N LYS A 297 8.24 37.92 0.88
CA LYS A 297 8.56 38.66 2.11
C LYS A 297 7.59 39.83 2.30
N GLY A 298 7.15 40.07 3.53
CA GLY A 298 6.36 41.24 3.91
C GLY A 298 4.93 40.93 4.38
N ALA A 299 4.13 41.99 4.56
CA ALA A 299 2.74 41.86 5.01
C ALA A 299 1.88 41.12 3.97
N LYS A 300 1.01 40.22 4.42
CA LYS A 300 0.16 39.37 3.57
C LYS A 300 0.95 38.53 2.56
N LYS A 301 2.15 38.09 2.95
CA LYS A 301 2.95 37.12 2.20
C LYS A 301 3.31 35.94 3.09
N VAL A 302 3.37 34.76 2.49
CA VAL A 302 3.75 33.51 3.14
C VAL A 302 5.26 33.31 2.92
N PRO A 303 6.06 33.14 3.98
CA PRO A 303 7.45 32.75 3.86
C PRO A 303 7.60 31.44 3.09
N GLU A 304 8.66 31.33 2.31
CA GLU A 304 8.89 30.21 1.42
C GLU A 304 9.02 28.89 2.20
N GLU A 305 9.67 28.95 3.36
CA GLU A 305 9.93 27.84 4.28
C GLU A 305 8.67 27.21 4.93
N GLU A 306 7.51 27.85 4.81
CA GLU A 306 6.25 27.36 5.36
C GLU A 306 5.26 26.89 4.28
N PHE A 307 5.51 27.17 3.00
CA PHE A 307 4.58 26.87 1.93
C PHE A 307 4.79 25.46 1.38
N VAL A 308 3.74 24.64 1.47
CA VAL A 308 3.67 23.30 0.87
C VAL A 308 2.67 23.32 -0.28
N ASP A 309 3.04 22.78 -1.44
CA ASP A 309 2.12 22.70 -2.57
C ASP A 309 1.19 21.47 -2.50
N GLN A 310 0.20 21.56 -1.61
CA GLN A 310 -0.79 20.50 -1.43
C GLN A 310 -1.49 20.11 -2.73
N LYS A 311 -1.84 21.09 -3.58
CA LYS A 311 -2.57 20.83 -4.82
C LYS A 311 -1.71 19.97 -5.76
N ARG A 312 -0.45 20.33 -5.90
CA ARG A 312 0.44 19.64 -6.82
C ARG A 312 0.84 18.26 -6.34
N LEU A 313 1.05 18.07 -5.04
CA LEU A 313 1.20 16.75 -4.43
C LEU A 313 -0.02 15.86 -4.73
N ALA A 314 -1.24 16.39 -4.56
CA ALA A 314 -2.47 15.67 -4.87
C ALA A 314 -2.59 15.29 -6.36
N GLU A 315 -2.21 16.19 -7.27
CA GLU A 315 -2.19 15.90 -8.71
C GLU A 315 -1.20 14.77 -9.04
N ILE A 316 0.00 14.78 -8.45
CA ILE A 316 1.02 13.73 -8.65
C ILE A 316 0.48 12.36 -8.24
N ALA A 317 -0.06 12.21 -7.04
CA ALA A 317 -0.54 10.91 -6.56
C ALA A 317 -1.69 10.37 -7.44
N LYS A 318 -2.64 11.26 -7.78
CA LYS A 318 -3.82 10.93 -8.59
C LYS A 318 -3.45 10.37 -9.96
N LEU A 319 -2.36 10.84 -10.58
CA LEU A 319 -1.92 10.37 -11.89
C LEU A 319 -1.57 8.88 -11.93
N THR A 320 -1.21 8.30 -10.78
CA THR A 320 -0.83 6.89 -10.64
C THR A 320 -1.83 6.07 -9.84
N GLY A 321 -2.99 6.65 -9.48
CA GLY A 321 -3.96 6.00 -8.59
C GLY A 321 -3.47 5.83 -7.15
N GLY A 322 -2.51 6.67 -6.73
CA GLY A 322 -2.00 6.72 -5.37
C GLY A 322 -2.77 7.70 -4.49
N ILE A 323 -2.44 7.71 -3.21
CA ILE A 323 -3.12 8.54 -2.20
C ILE A 323 -2.26 9.76 -1.89
N ALA A 324 -2.91 10.91 -1.82
CA ALA A 324 -2.31 12.14 -1.34
C ALA A 324 -2.88 12.50 0.03
N GLU A 325 -1.99 12.67 1.00
CA GLU A 325 -2.34 13.10 2.34
C GLU A 325 -1.57 14.35 2.74
N PHE A 326 -2.14 15.08 3.68
CA PHE A 326 -1.55 16.31 4.18
C PHE A 326 -1.74 16.40 5.68
N SER A 327 -0.68 16.74 6.41
CA SER A 327 -0.74 16.81 7.87
C SER A 327 0.19 17.86 8.45
N GLY A 328 -0.26 18.46 9.54
CA GLY A 328 0.50 19.48 10.26
C GLY A 328 1.34 18.94 11.42
N ASP A 329 1.21 17.67 11.78
CA ASP A 329 1.94 17.07 12.89
C ASP A 329 2.38 15.63 12.62
N ALA A 330 3.39 15.18 13.37
CA ALA A 330 4.03 13.89 13.20
C ALA A 330 3.11 12.67 13.44
N GLU A 331 2.07 12.81 14.25
CA GLU A 331 1.18 11.70 14.59
C GLU A 331 0.26 11.37 13.42
N ALA A 332 -0.37 12.39 12.85
CA ALA A 332 -1.19 12.26 11.64
C ALA A 332 -0.35 11.79 10.43
N ILE A 333 0.91 12.23 10.33
CA ILE A 333 1.85 11.75 9.31
C ILE A 333 2.07 10.22 9.42
N ALA A 334 2.20 9.68 10.63
CA ALA A 334 2.35 8.24 10.83
C ALA A 334 1.10 7.44 10.45
N GLU A 335 -0.09 7.94 10.79
CA GLU A 335 -1.37 7.33 10.40
C GLU A 335 -1.55 7.31 8.88
N ASN A 336 -1.18 8.40 8.20
CA ASN A 336 -1.23 8.48 6.74
C ASN A 336 -0.27 7.50 6.05
N LEU A 337 0.94 7.29 6.61
CA LEU A 337 1.83 6.25 6.09
C LEU A 337 1.26 4.84 6.28
N GLN A 338 0.56 4.58 7.38
CA GLN A 338 -0.16 3.32 7.55
C GLN A 338 -1.27 3.14 6.52
N LEU A 339 -2.01 4.20 6.20
CA LEU A 339 -2.98 4.19 5.10
C LEU A 339 -2.32 3.86 3.75
N PHE A 340 -1.13 4.40 3.47
CA PHE A 340 -0.39 4.06 2.25
C PHE A 340 0.02 2.59 2.23
N LEU A 341 0.47 2.05 3.36
CA LEU A 341 0.78 0.63 3.49
C LEU A 341 -0.45 -0.23 3.18
N ASN A 342 -1.62 0.15 3.71
CA ASN A 342 -2.88 -0.53 3.45
C ASN A 342 -3.25 -0.44 1.96
N ALA A 343 -3.04 0.70 1.31
CA ALA A 343 -3.33 0.86 -0.12
C ALA A 343 -2.39 0.03 -1.01
N LEU A 344 -1.14 -0.10 -0.59
CA LEU A 344 -0.11 -0.84 -1.31
C LEU A 344 -0.23 -2.34 -1.14
N LEU A 345 -0.36 -2.79 0.10
CA LEU A 345 -0.22 -4.19 0.50
C LEU A 345 -1.51 -4.81 1.04
N GLY A 346 -2.55 -4.02 1.28
CA GLY A 346 -3.83 -4.52 1.78
C GLY A 346 -4.63 -5.18 0.66
N GLU A 347 -4.58 -6.50 0.63
CA GLU A 347 -5.30 -7.32 -0.35
C GLU A 347 -6.07 -8.41 0.39
N TYR A 348 -7.35 -8.56 0.10
CA TYR A 348 -8.09 -9.74 0.54
C TYR A 348 -7.62 -10.94 -0.26
N GLU A 349 -7.62 -12.12 0.35
CA GLU A 349 -7.28 -13.37 -0.32
C GLU A 349 -8.45 -14.34 -0.21
N ILE A 350 -8.87 -14.91 -1.34
CA ILE A 350 -9.87 -15.98 -1.38
C ILE A 350 -9.32 -17.16 -2.16
N THR A 351 -9.37 -18.33 -1.54
CA THR A 351 -9.02 -19.60 -2.17
C THR A 351 -10.30 -20.41 -2.41
N TYR A 352 -10.42 -21.02 -3.59
CA TYR A 352 -11.53 -21.92 -3.90
C TYR A 352 -11.05 -23.07 -4.80
N THR A 353 -11.86 -24.12 -4.89
CA THR A 353 -11.61 -25.22 -5.83
C THR A 353 -12.38 -24.95 -7.11
N GLU A 354 -11.72 -25.05 -8.26
CA GLU A 354 -12.37 -24.90 -9.57
C GLU A 354 -13.62 -25.81 -9.66
N PRO A 355 -14.81 -25.26 -9.94
CA PRO A 355 -16.02 -26.06 -10.11
C PRO A 355 -16.00 -26.99 -11.33
N ASN A 356 -15.34 -26.60 -12.43
CA ASN A 356 -15.17 -27.44 -13.61
C ASN A 356 -13.69 -27.54 -14.03
N PRO A 357 -12.90 -28.47 -13.43
CA PRO A 357 -11.46 -28.55 -13.64
C PRO A 357 -11.11 -29.26 -14.97
N GLU A 358 -11.58 -28.69 -16.07
CA GLU A 358 -11.12 -29.08 -17.40
C GLU A 358 -9.63 -28.73 -17.53
N ARG A 359 -8.83 -29.71 -17.94
CA ARG A 359 -7.37 -29.52 -17.98
C ARG A 359 -6.99 -28.74 -19.23
N GLY A 360 -6.17 -27.72 -19.07
CA GLY A 360 -5.75 -26.87 -20.17
C GLY A 360 -6.82 -25.91 -20.68
N SER A 361 -8.02 -25.86 -20.09
CA SER A 361 -9.03 -24.83 -20.38
C SER A 361 -8.72 -23.52 -19.66
N GLN A 362 -9.20 -22.43 -20.24
CA GLN A 362 -9.16 -21.09 -19.67
C GLN A 362 -10.51 -20.79 -19.01
N HIS A 363 -10.48 -20.28 -17.79
CA HIS A 363 -11.64 -19.90 -16.99
C HIS A 363 -11.54 -18.43 -16.60
N ASN A 364 -12.68 -17.79 -16.34
CA ASN A 364 -12.75 -16.39 -15.93
C ASN A 364 -13.38 -16.25 -14.55
N VAL A 365 -12.63 -15.68 -13.61
CA VAL A 365 -13.13 -15.33 -12.27
C VAL A 365 -13.53 -13.86 -12.17
N GLN A 366 -14.62 -13.60 -11.48
CA GLN A 366 -15.09 -12.29 -11.06
C GLN A 366 -15.40 -12.32 -9.56
N VAL A 367 -15.23 -11.18 -8.90
CA VAL A 367 -15.59 -11.01 -7.49
C VAL A 367 -16.62 -9.89 -7.39
N GLU A 368 -17.71 -10.15 -6.70
CA GLU A 368 -18.70 -9.17 -6.32
C GLU A 368 -18.55 -8.86 -4.82
N VAL A 369 -18.44 -7.58 -4.49
CA VAL A 369 -18.24 -7.10 -3.12
C VAL A 369 -19.44 -6.26 -2.69
N SER A 370 -20.05 -6.63 -1.58
CA SER A 370 -21.20 -5.95 -0.99
C SER A 370 -20.80 -5.31 0.33
N SER A 371 -20.50 -4.01 0.31
CA SER A 371 -20.22 -3.28 1.57
C SER A 371 -21.52 -2.88 2.28
N PRO A 372 -21.57 -2.88 3.63
CA PRO A 372 -22.73 -2.41 4.39
C PRO A 372 -23.20 -1.02 3.95
N GLY A 373 -24.47 -0.89 3.56
CA GLY A 373 -25.08 0.37 3.11
C GLY A 373 -24.65 0.86 1.72
N GLY A 374 -23.90 0.06 0.96
CA GLY A 374 -23.49 0.33 -0.42
C GLY A 374 -24.19 -0.57 -1.44
N THR A 375 -24.11 -0.18 -2.72
CA THR A 375 -24.48 -1.06 -3.83
C THR A 375 -23.37 -2.07 -4.09
N PRO A 376 -23.69 -3.35 -4.39
CA PRO A 376 -22.68 -4.33 -4.78
C PRO A 376 -21.83 -3.85 -5.96
N VAL A 377 -20.53 -4.15 -5.92
CA VAL A 377 -19.57 -3.79 -6.96
C VAL A 377 -18.93 -5.06 -7.50
N THR A 378 -18.98 -5.26 -8.81
CA THR A 378 -18.36 -6.40 -9.48
C THR A 378 -17.02 -6.00 -10.09
N SER A 379 -16.00 -6.83 -9.89
CA SER A 379 -14.69 -6.65 -10.50
C SER A 379 -14.73 -6.93 -12.00
N GLN A 380 -13.74 -6.43 -12.73
CA GLN A 380 -13.48 -6.93 -14.08
C GLN A 380 -13.11 -8.43 -14.03
N PRO A 381 -13.48 -9.22 -15.05
CA PRO A 381 -13.12 -10.63 -15.12
C PRO A 381 -11.60 -10.80 -15.26
N LYS A 382 -11.03 -11.78 -14.55
CA LYS A 382 -9.64 -12.20 -14.71
C LYS A 382 -9.56 -13.66 -15.14
N SER A 383 -8.82 -13.90 -16.22
CA SER A 383 -8.61 -15.25 -16.73
C SER A 383 -7.51 -15.97 -15.96
N TYR A 384 -7.68 -17.29 -15.81
CA TYR A 384 -6.63 -18.22 -15.39
C TYR A 384 -6.76 -19.52 -16.18
N ARG A 385 -5.69 -20.33 -16.17
CA ARG A 385 -5.65 -21.60 -16.90
C ARG A 385 -5.24 -22.71 -15.96
N ILE A 386 -5.94 -23.83 -16.04
CA ILE A 386 -5.62 -25.02 -15.27
C ILE A 386 -4.53 -25.80 -15.98
N GLY A 387 -3.50 -26.22 -15.24
CA GLY A 387 -2.38 -26.98 -15.78
C GLY A 387 -2.86 -28.26 -16.50
N VAL A 388 -2.18 -28.62 -17.60
CA VAL A 388 -2.50 -29.83 -18.37
C VAL A 388 -2.15 -31.10 -17.58
N PHE A 389 -1.07 -31.06 -16.82
CA PHE A 389 -0.67 -32.11 -15.90
C PHE A 389 -1.32 -31.87 -14.54
N GLY A 390 -2.32 -32.70 -14.20
CA GLY A 390 -3.03 -32.63 -12.92
C GLY A 390 -2.25 -33.22 -11.74
N ARG A 391 -2.94 -33.33 -10.60
CA ARG A 391 -2.43 -33.80 -9.29
C ARG A 391 -1.29 -34.78 -9.42
N SER A 392 -0.10 -34.24 -9.25
CA SER A 392 1.12 -35.02 -9.11
C SER A 392 0.95 -35.89 -7.85
N LEU A 393 0.80 -37.22 -8.01
CA LEU A 393 0.76 -38.12 -6.85
C LEU A 393 1.94 -37.81 -5.93
N PRO A 394 1.74 -37.75 -4.59
CA PRO A 394 2.81 -37.48 -3.66
C PRO A 394 4.02 -38.38 -3.93
N LEU A 395 5.23 -37.84 -3.76
CA LEU A 395 6.48 -38.56 -3.98
C LEU A 395 6.48 -39.96 -3.31
N PRO A 396 5.97 -40.15 -2.08
CA PRO A 396 5.87 -41.47 -1.46
C PRO A 396 5.02 -42.44 -2.27
N THR A 397 3.86 -42.00 -2.76
CA THR A 397 2.95 -42.83 -3.57
C THR A 397 3.58 -43.19 -4.92
N ARG A 398 4.33 -42.27 -5.53
CA ARG A 398 5.09 -42.54 -6.76
C ARG A 398 6.17 -43.59 -6.54
N LEU A 399 6.92 -43.50 -5.42
CA LEU A 399 7.94 -44.48 -5.07
C LEU A 399 7.35 -45.86 -4.78
N ILE A 400 6.20 -45.92 -4.10
CA ILE A 400 5.48 -47.19 -3.86
C ILE A 400 5.07 -47.82 -5.19
N MET A 401 4.42 -47.06 -6.09
CA MET A 401 4.02 -47.57 -7.39
C MET A 401 5.22 -48.01 -8.23
N LEU A 402 6.31 -47.24 -8.26
CA LEU A 402 7.54 -47.63 -8.94
C LEU A 402 8.09 -48.95 -8.38
N GLY A 403 8.11 -49.10 -7.06
CA GLY A 403 8.51 -50.33 -6.39
C GLY A 403 7.62 -51.51 -6.74
N CYS A 404 6.30 -51.32 -6.78
CA CYS A 404 5.35 -52.35 -7.20
C CYS A 404 5.58 -52.77 -8.66
N ILE A 405 5.75 -51.82 -9.57
CA ILE A 405 5.99 -52.08 -11.00
C ILE A 405 7.30 -52.86 -11.18
N LEU A 406 8.40 -52.38 -10.58
CA LEU A 406 9.69 -53.07 -10.61
C LEU A 406 9.62 -54.46 -9.99
N GLY A 407 8.87 -54.62 -8.89
CA GLY A 407 8.60 -55.92 -8.28
C GLY A 407 7.87 -56.87 -9.21
N THR A 408 6.82 -56.41 -9.89
CA THR A 408 6.09 -57.24 -10.87
C THR A 408 6.93 -57.60 -12.10
N MET A 409 7.76 -56.68 -12.60
CA MET A 409 8.68 -56.97 -13.71
C MET A 409 9.78 -57.96 -13.29
N GLY A 410 10.32 -57.82 -12.07
CA GLY A 410 11.33 -58.72 -11.53
C GLY A 410 10.79 -60.13 -11.31
N LEU A 411 9.67 -60.25 -10.59
CA LEU A 411 9.04 -61.54 -10.24
C LEU A 411 8.34 -62.20 -11.43
N GLY A 412 7.68 -61.43 -12.29
CA GLY A 412 6.91 -61.96 -13.42
C GLY A 412 7.70 -62.07 -14.73
N GLY A 413 8.75 -61.28 -14.90
CA GLY A 413 9.57 -61.27 -16.12
C GLY A 413 10.94 -61.90 -15.92
N ALA A 414 11.79 -61.25 -15.12
CA ALA A 414 13.21 -61.60 -15.05
C ALA A 414 13.46 -62.96 -14.37
N LEU A 415 12.80 -63.25 -13.25
CA LEU A 415 13.00 -64.48 -12.48
C LEU A 415 12.57 -65.75 -13.25
N PRO A 416 11.38 -65.81 -13.87
CA PRO A 416 10.96 -66.97 -14.66
C PRO A 416 11.91 -67.23 -15.83
N PHE A 417 12.32 -66.18 -16.55
CA PHE A 417 13.28 -66.31 -17.66
C PHE A 417 14.67 -66.75 -17.20
N TYR A 418 15.12 -66.27 -16.04
CA TYR A 418 16.40 -66.68 -15.46
C TYR A 418 16.37 -68.17 -15.08
N PHE A 419 15.34 -68.63 -14.38
CA PHE A 419 15.19 -70.04 -14.01
C PHE A 419 14.99 -70.95 -15.23
N TRP A 420 14.21 -70.51 -16.22
CA TRP A 420 14.04 -71.25 -17.47
C TRP A 420 15.35 -71.35 -18.26
N GLY A 421 16.13 -70.26 -18.33
CA GLY A 421 17.45 -70.27 -18.95
C GLY A 421 18.46 -71.17 -18.23
N GLN A 422 18.41 -71.23 -16.88
CA GLN A 422 19.21 -72.17 -16.09
C GLN A 422 18.80 -73.63 -16.35
N TYR A 423 17.49 -73.90 -16.42
CA TYR A 423 16.95 -75.22 -16.74
C TYR A 423 17.42 -75.70 -18.13
N LEU A 424 17.27 -74.86 -19.16
CA LEU A 424 17.75 -75.17 -20.52
C LEU A 424 19.26 -75.41 -20.59
N LYS A 425 20.06 -74.68 -19.80
CA LYS A 425 21.51 -74.91 -19.69
C LYS A 425 21.85 -76.25 -19.04
N GLN A 426 21.07 -76.70 -18.06
CA GLN A 426 21.29 -78.00 -17.41
C GLN A 426 20.89 -79.16 -18.31
N GLU A 427 19.83 -79.01 -19.11
CA GLU A 427 19.42 -80.01 -20.11
C GLU A 427 20.48 -80.17 -21.21
N ALA A 428 21.02 -79.07 -21.72
CA ALA A 428 22.07 -79.09 -22.75
C ALA A 428 23.43 -79.65 -22.29
N LEU A 429 23.65 -79.81 -20.97
CA LEU A 429 24.85 -80.42 -20.39
C LEU A 429 24.64 -81.90 -20.01
N ARG A 430 23.42 -82.41 -20.18
CA ARG A 430 23.02 -83.78 -19.80
C ARG A 430 22.90 -84.72 -21.00
N ASP A 431 22.83 -84.17 -22.21
CA ASP A 431 23.16 -84.82 -23.48
C ASP A 431 24.67 -84.72 -23.77
#